data_AF-A0A8H4NS45-F1
#
_entry.id   AF-A0A8H4NS45-F1
#
_cell.length_a   1.000
_cell.length_b   1.000
_cell.length_c   1.000
_cell.angle_alpha   90.00
_cell.angle_beta   90.00
_cell.angle_gamma   90.00
#
_symmetry.space_group_name_H-M   'P 1'
#
loop_
_entity.id
_entity.type
_entity.pdbx_description
1 polymer ?
#
loop_
_entity_poly.entity_id
_entity_poly.type
_entity_poly.pdbx_seq_one_letter_code
_entity_poly.pdbx_strand_id
1 'polypeptide(L)'
;MEPIGFTSAIASIPGVFKSCIDCFEYVQFARNFGDDFGVCLARLEATQMQFTRWGKAIGIFEDPFNPAGLQEIATEAEVKKALKWIGLIQDKFEAAKKNIRWEEQIDKTKPPLRKLVFSMRKITEARQRKTKLGTKIKWALYKNSHFEVLIEDVARLVDKITELFPYLETKQQDLAKEEAKEVEVESIPILTEILATQKTDKLLAMAIKEGVRAEGHVFRDVEINMNKDGLFRMGNTYQNVGGSASEAMRFEKIKVGGSGVQHAGHIFIQGTAKTHEAQRELEERLFMYGFGEYDI
;
A
#
# COMPACT_ATOMS: atom_id res chain seq x y z
N MET A 1 22.40 36.00 -8.96
CA MET A 1 20.99 35.94 -9.39
C MET A 1 20.19 35.55 -8.16
N GLU A 2 19.16 36.30 -7.80
CA GLU A 2 18.77 36.49 -6.40
C GLU A 2 18.31 35.22 -5.66
N PRO A 3 18.82 34.95 -4.43
CA PRO A 3 18.38 33.82 -3.60
C PRO A 3 16.91 33.95 -3.11
N ILE A 4 16.31 35.13 -3.24
CA ILE A 4 14.94 35.41 -2.79
C ILE A 4 13.92 34.54 -3.55
N GLY A 5 14.07 34.36 -4.86
CA GLY A 5 13.11 33.58 -5.67
C GLY A 5 13.06 32.11 -5.29
N PHE A 6 14.21 31.52 -4.94
CA PHE A 6 14.29 30.11 -4.54
C PHE A 6 13.76 29.88 -3.12
N THR A 7 14.19 30.70 -2.15
CA THR A 7 13.69 30.61 -0.76
C THR A 7 12.19 30.87 -0.70
N SER A 8 11.66 31.85 -1.46
CA SER A 8 10.22 32.09 -1.56
C SER A 8 9.47 30.92 -2.20
N ALA A 9 10.04 30.28 -3.23
CA ALA A 9 9.44 29.09 -3.83
C ALA A 9 9.34 27.94 -2.81
N ILE A 10 10.38 27.68 -2.02
CA ILE A 10 10.35 26.68 -0.95
C ILE A 10 9.30 27.04 0.11
N ALA A 11 9.26 28.30 0.55
CA ALA A 11 8.31 28.78 1.55
C ALA A 11 6.84 28.66 1.10
N SER A 12 6.57 28.58 -0.21
CA SER A 12 5.22 28.38 -0.74
C SER A 12 4.73 26.92 -0.68
N ILE A 13 5.64 25.94 -0.61
CA ILE A 13 5.30 24.50 -0.66
C ILE A 13 4.24 24.13 0.39
N PRO A 14 4.36 24.50 1.68
CA PRO A 14 3.36 24.14 2.69
C PRO A 14 1.94 24.59 2.34
N GLY A 15 1.78 25.79 1.76
CA GLY A 15 0.47 26.33 1.40
C GLY A 15 -0.20 25.52 0.29
N VAL A 16 0.54 25.30 -0.81
CA VAL A 16 0.02 24.55 -1.97
C VAL A 16 -0.20 23.08 -1.60
N PHE A 17 0.69 22.49 -0.81
CA PHE A 17 0.56 21.13 -0.31
C PHE A 17 -0.69 20.94 0.54
N LYS A 18 -0.94 21.83 1.50
CA LYS A 18 -2.14 21.78 2.36
C LYS A 18 -3.41 21.92 1.52
N SER A 19 -3.42 22.83 0.55
CA SER A 19 -4.54 22.97 -0.40
C SER A 19 -4.77 21.70 -1.23
N CYS A 20 -3.75 20.90 -1.50
CA CYS A 20 -3.91 19.60 -2.17
C CYS A 20 -4.42 18.51 -1.23
N ILE A 21 -3.94 18.45 0.03
CA ILE A 21 -4.48 17.53 1.05
C ILE A 21 -5.98 17.74 1.20
N ASP A 22 -6.40 19.00 1.27
CA ASP A 22 -7.79 19.41 1.28
C ASP A 22 -8.57 18.70 0.15
N CYS A 23 -8.05 18.67 -1.08
CA CYS A 23 -8.71 17.96 -2.19
C CYS A 23 -8.93 16.46 -1.95
N PHE A 24 -8.01 15.75 -1.28
CA PHE A 24 -8.18 14.33 -0.94
C PHE A 24 -9.30 14.11 0.08
N GLU A 25 -9.36 14.95 1.11
CA GLU A 25 -10.31 14.81 2.23
C GLU A 25 -11.76 15.15 1.86
N TYR A 26 -11.95 15.68 0.66
CA TYR A 26 -13.25 16.11 0.16
C TYR A 26 -13.84 15.20 -0.91
N VAL A 27 -13.21 14.08 -1.24
CA VAL A 27 -13.78 13.16 -2.24
C VAL A 27 -14.91 12.35 -1.62
N GLN A 28 -16.14 12.70 -1.99
CA GLN A 28 -17.33 11.90 -1.70
C GLN A 28 -17.93 11.38 -3.01
N PHE A 29 -18.73 10.33 -2.91
CA PHE A 29 -19.21 9.62 -4.09
C PHE A 29 -20.70 9.84 -4.31
N ALA A 30 -21.10 9.86 -5.59
CA ALA A 30 -22.51 9.80 -5.95
C ALA A 30 -23.16 8.51 -5.43
N ARG A 31 -24.48 8.55 -5.26
CA ARG A 31 -25.30 7.45 -4.73
C ARG A 31 -25.16 6.10 -5.45
N ASN A 32 -24.74 6.10 -6.71
CA ASN A 32 -24.68 4.90 -7.56
C ASN A 32 -23.25 4.52 -7.97
N PHE A 33 -22.26 4.73 -7.10
CA PHE A 33 -20.86 4.44 -7.45
C PHE A 33 -20.57 2.94 -7.67
N GLY A 34 -21.40 2.06 -7.10
CA GLY A 34 -21.32 0.60 -7.30
C GLY A 34 -20.42 -0.09 -6.28
N ASP A 35 -20.22 -1.40 -6.50
CA ASP A 35 -19.52 -2.30 -5.57
C ASP A 35 -18.02 -2.00 -5.45
N ASP A 36 -17.43 -1.32 -6.45
CA ASP A 36 -16.01 -0.94 -6.48
C ASP A 36 -15.68 0.29 -5.63
N PHE A 37 -16.70 0.93 -5.02
CA PHE A 37 -16.54 2.11 -4.18
C PHE A 37 -15.40 1.96 -3.17
N GLY A 38 -15.38 0.84 -2.43
CA GLY A 38 -14.44 0.66 -1.34
C GLY A 38 -13.00 0.55 -1.86
N VAL A 39 -12.80 -0.12 -2.99
CA VAL A 39 -11.48 -0.32 -3.60
C VAL A 39 -10.96 1.00 -4.14
N CYS A 40 -11.82 1.73 -4.85
CA CYS A 40 -11.56 3.06 -5.34
C CYS A 40 -11.18 4.02 -4.20
N LEU A 41 -11.94 4.05 -3.11
CA LEU A 41 -11.61 4.87 -1.94
C LEU A 41 -10.27 4.45 -1.32
N ALA A 42 -10.04 3.15 -1.13
CA ALA A 42 -8.80 2.66 -0.54
C ALA A 42 -7.55 3.00 -1.41
N ARG A 43 -7.69 2.98 -2.74
CA ARG A 43 -6.65 3.46 -3.69
C ARG A 43 -6.33 4.96 -3.50
N LEU A 44 -7.35 5.79 -3.33
CA LEU A 44 -7.17 7.23 -3.09
C LEU A 44 -6.48 7.48 -1.75
N GLU A 45 -6.92 6.79 -0.69
CA GLU A 45 -6.37 6.90 0.67
C GLU A 45 -4.92 6.43 0.73
N ALA A 46 -4.56 5.35 0.01
CA ALA A 46 -3.17 4.90 -0.14
C ALA A 46 -2.30 5.98 -0.82
N THR A 47 -2.85 6.66 -1.84
CA THR A 47 -2.18 7.78 -2.51
C THR A 47 -2.00 8.98 -1.58
N GLN A 48 -3.00 9.31 -0.77
CA GLN A 48 -2.91 10.36 0.24
C GLN A 48 -1.86 10.00 1.31
N MET A 49 -1.76 8.73 1.70
CA MET A 49 -0.76 8.26 2.64
C MET A 49 0.66 8.45 2.09
N GLN A 50 0.92 8.07 0.84
CA GLN A 50 2.18 8.35 0.15
C GLN A 50 2.49 9.85 0.11
N PHE A 51 1.52 10.69 -0.27
CA PHE A 51 1.71 12.14 -0.40
C PHE A 51 2.00 12.81 0.95
N THR A 52 1.28 12.41 2.00
CA THR A 52 1.50 12.91 3.36
C THR A 52 2.80 12.40 3.95
N ARG A 53 3.26 11.19 3.61
CA ARG A 53 4.58 10.70 4.00
C ARG A 53 5.69 11.56 3.42
N TRP A 54 5.60 11.90 2.14
CA TRP A 54 6.51 12.86 1.52
C TRP A 54 6.48 14.18 2.28
N GLY A 55 5.29 14.78 2.49
CA GLY A 55 5.16 16.03 3.25
C GLY A 55 5.78 15.99 4.65
N LYS A 56 5.68 14.84 5.32
CA LYS A 56 6.32 14.60 6.63
C LYS A 56 7.84 14.51 6.53
N ALA A 57 8.38 13.89 5.48
CA ALA A 57 9.82 13.78 5.26
C ALA A 57 10.49 15.14 5.06
N ILE A 58 9.88 16.03 4.27
CA ILE A 58 10.33 17.44 4.07
C ILE A 58 10.10 18.32 5.31
N GLY A 59 9.24 17.91 6.26
CA GLY A 59 8.95 18.68 7.47
C GLY A 59 7.80 19.68 7.32
N ILE A 60 6.92 19.53 6.31
CA ILE A 60 5.77 20.43 6.07
C ILE A 60 4.84 20.53 7.30
N PHE A 61 4.79 19.48 8.11
CA PHE A 61 3.95 19.42 9.31
C PHE A 61 4.64 19.96 10.58
N GLU A 62 5.84 20.53 10.47
CA GLU A 62 6.49 21.29 11.54
C GLU A 62 5.89 22.70 11.59
N ASP A 63 5.69 23.24 12.80
CA ASP A 63 5.15 24.58 13.01
C ASP A 63 6.14 25.42 13.86
N PRO A 64 6.85 26.40 13.25
CA PRO A 64 6.78 26.81 11.85
C PRO A 64 7.57 25.87 10.91
N PHE A 65 7.15 25.80 9.65
CA PHE A 65 7.92 25.12 8.60
C PHE A 65 9.27 25.82 8.40
N ASN A 66 10.37 25.05 8.40
CA ASN A 66 11.72 25.58 8.18
C ASN A 66 12.17 25.36 6.72
N PRO A 67 12.20 26.41 5.88
CA PRO A 67 12.63 26.29 4.48
C PRO A 67 14.14 26.01 4.32
N ALA A 68 14.97 26.33 5.32
CA ALA A 68 16.43 26.19 5.22
C ALA A 68 16.87 24.74 4.99
N GLY A 69 16.22 23.79 5.68
CA GLY A 69 16.55 22.37 5.54
C GLY A 69 16.33 21.84 4.13
N LEU A 70 15.29 22.31 3.42
CA LEU A 70 15.09 21.95 2.01
C LEU A 70 15.99 22.76 1.07
N GLN A 71 16.29 24.02 1.41
CA GLN A 71 17.13 24.90 0.60
C GLN A 71 18.58 24.40 0.49
N GLU A 72 19.09 23.72 1.52
CA GLU A 72 20.44 23.16 1.54
C GLU A 72 20.61 21.92 0.64
N ILE A 73 19.53 21.17 0.43
CA ILE A 73 19.59 19.85 -0.23
C ILE A 73 18.88 19.81 -1.57
N ALA A 74 17.93 20.72 -1.82
CA ALA A 74 17.16 20.77 -3.06
C ALA A 74 17.74 21.78 -4.05
N THR A 75 17.52 21.51 -5.33
CA THR A 75 17.74 22.47 -6.40
C THR A 75 16.47 23.27 -6.69
N GLU A 76 16.64 24.47 -7.25
CA GLU A 76 15.52 25.30 -7.71
C GLU A 76 14.66 24.58 -8.77
N ALA A 77 15.28 23.75 -9.62
CA ALA A 77 14.58 22.98 -10.63
C ALA A 77 13.68 21.89 -10.03
N GLU A 78 14.15 21.20 -8.99
CA GLU A 78 13.35 20.20 -8.25
C GLU A 78 12.18 20.87 -7.54
N VAL A 79 12.40 21.99 -6.84
CA VAL A 79 11.32 22.72 -6.16
C VAL A 79 10.27 23.22 -7.15
N LYS A 80 10.67 23.77 -8.30
CA LYS A 80 9.74 24.17 -9.37
C LYS A 80 8.95 22.98 -9.93
N LYS A 81 9.58 21.81 -10.12
CA LYS A 81 8.89 20.59 -10.56
C LYS A 81 7.88 20.11 -9.51
N ALA A 82 8.25 20.12 -8.23
CA ALA A 82 7.36 19.75 -7.14
C ALA A 82 6.12 20.65 -7.12
N LEU A 83 6.31 21.97 -7.12
CA LEU A 83 5.19 22.93 -7.16
C LEU A 83 4.31 22.74 -8.39
N LYS A 84 4.90 22.50 -9.57
CA LYS A 84 4.16 22.20 -10.79
C LYS A 84 3.31 20.93 -10.66
N TRP A 85 3.87 19.83 -10.14
CA TRP A 85 3.14 18.57 -10.02
C TRP A 85 2.06 18.62 -8.94
N ILE A 86 2.31 19.32 -7.83
CA ILE A 86 1.29 19.61 -6.81
C ILE A 86 0.15 20.43 -7.44
N GLY A 87 0.46 21.46 -8.23
CA GLY A 87 -0.55 22.23 -8.97
C GLY A 87 -1.37 21.36 -9.93
N LEU A 88 -0.72 20.44 -10.66
CA LEU A 88 -1.44 19.49 -11.54
C LEU A 88 -2.37 18.55 -10.77
N ILE A 89 -1.99 18.13 -9.55
CA ILE A 89 -2.89 17.33 -8.68
C ILE A 89 -4.15 18.15 -8.36
N GLN A 90 -3.98 19.42 -7.98
CA GLN A 90 -5.09 20.32 -7.70
C GLN A 90 -5.99 20.51 -8.92
N ASP A 91 -5.41 20.74 -10.11
CA ASP A 91 -6.15 20.88 -11.36
C ASP A 91 -6.98 19.63 -11.69
N LYS A 92 -6.41 18.44 -11.44
CA LYS A 92 -7.10 17.17 -11.67
C LYS A 92 -8.31 17.01 -10.75
N PHE A 93 -8.16 17.35 -9.47
CA PHE A 93 -9.28 17.34 -8.52
C PHE A 93 -10.35 18.36 -8.89
N GLU A 94 -9.99 19.61 -9.22
CA GLU A 94 -10.96 20.64 -9.57
C GLU A 94 -11.70 20.31 -10.87
N ALA A 95 -11.02 19.75 -11.88
CA ALA A 95 -11.65 19.28 -13.11
C ALA A 95 -12.64 18.13 -12.89
N ALA A 96 -12.41 17.32 -11.86
CA ALA A 96 -13.28 16.20 -11.53
C ALA A 96 -14.48 16.62 -10.67
N LYS A 97 -14.41 17.77 -10.01
CA LYS A 97 -15.40 18.28 -9.05
C LYS A 97 -16.77 18.51 -9.66
N LYS A 98 -17.81 17.98 -9.00
CA LYS A 98 -19.20 18.25 -9.34
C LYS A 98 -20.03 18.57 -8.09
N ASN A 99 -20.90 19.57 -8.21
CA ASN A 99 -21.87 19.92 -7.18
C ASN A 99 -23.08 18.99 -7.26
N ILE A 100 -22.92 17.77 -6.76
CA ILE A 100 -23.97 16.74 -6.75
C ILE A 100 -24.27 16.27 -5.32
N ARG A 101 -25.46 15.69 -5.14
CA ARG A 101 -25.83 15.02 -3.88
C ARG A 101 -24.97 13.78 -3.70
N TRP A 102 -24.31 13.68 -2.56
CA TRP A 102 -23.39 12.61 -2.19
C TRP A 102 -23.89 11.85 -0.96
N GLU A 103 -23.31 10.67 -0.74
CA GLU A 103 -23.55 9.86 0.44
C GLU A 103 -22.29 9.06 0.76
N GLU A 104 -21.88 9.02 2.03
CA GLU A 104 -20.74 8.20 2.43
C GLU A 104 -21.19 6.74 2.47
N GLN A 105 -20.69 5.92 1.54
CA GLN A 105 -21.13 4.52 1.38
C GLN A 105 -20.14 3.52 2.02
N ILE A 106 -19.17 4.00 2.79
CA ILE A 106 -18.12 3.15 3.36
C ILE A 106 -18.69 2.06 4.27
N ASP A 107 -19.82 2.31 4.92
CA ASP A 107 -20.50 1.32 5.76
C ASP A 107 -21.05 0.13 4.98
N LYS A 108 -21.26 0.28 3.67
CA LYS A 108 -21.70 -0.80 2.77
C LYS A 108 -20.55 -1.68 2.29
N THR A 109 -19.29 -1.27 2.54
CA THR A 109 -18.11 -2.03 2.09
C THR A 109 -17.79 -3.20 3.01
N LYS A 110 -17.09 -4.21 2.48
CA LYS A 110 -16.67 -5.38 3.25
C LYS A 110 -15.77 -4.96 4.45
N PRO A 111 -15.90 -5.59 5.63
CA PRO A 111 -15.21 -5.14 6.84
C PRO A 111 -13.68 -4.97 6.72
N PRO A 112 -12.91 -5.87 6.06
CA PRO A 112 -11.47 -5.71 5.93
C PRO A 112 -11.08 -4.45 5.12
N LEU A 113 -11.83 -4.15 4.05
CA LEU A 113 -11.61 -2.96 3.23
C LEU A 113 -11.96 -1.67 3.98
N ARG A 114 -13.04 -1.69 4.76
CA ARG A 114 -13.42 -0.59 5.64
C ARG A 114 -12.36 -0.31 6.70
N LYS A 115 -11.86 -1.36 7.36
CA LYS A 115 -10.76 -1.28 8.34
C LYS A 115 -9.51 -0.67 7.71
N LEU A 116 -9.13 -1.12 6.52
CA LEU A 116 -8.00 -0.58 5.77
C LEU A 116 -8.11 0.94 5.56
N VAL A 117 -9.26 1.40 5.07
CA VAL A 117 -9.50 2.85 4.87
C VAL A 117 -9.38 3.62 6.18
N PHE A 118 -9.97 3.12 7.27
CA PHE A 118 -9.86 3.77 8.58
C PHE A 118 -8.43 3.79 9.13
N SER A 119 -7.65 2.72 8.95
CA SER A 119 -6.23 2.69 9.32
C SER A 119 -5.44 3.78 8.57
N MET A 120 -5.62 3.89 7.25
CA MET A 120 -4.93 4.91 6.46
C MET A 120 -5.34 6.33 6.86
N ARG A 121 -6.64 6.59 7.08
CA ARG A 121 -7.14 7.88 7.58
C ARG A 121 -6.53 8.24 8.94
N LYS A 122 -6.46 7.27 9.86
CA LYS A 122 -5.85 7.50 11.18
C LYS A 122 -4.38 7.91 11.05
N ILE A 123 -3.62 7.24 10.19
CA ILE A 123 -2.21 7.55 9.91
C ILE A 123 -2.06 8.97 9.32
N THR A 124 -2.86 9.31 8.30
CA THR A 124 -2.80 10.61 7.64
C THR A 124 -3.23 11.74 8.58
N GLU A 125 -4.32 11.57 9.33
CA GLU A 125 -4.78 12.53 10.35
C GLU A 125 -3.72 12.75 11.43
N ALA A 126 -3.07 11.69 11.92
CA ALA A 126 -2.03 11.80 12.96
C ALA A 126 -0.86 12.70 12.53
N ARG A 127 -0.49 12.70 11.24
CA ARG A 127 0.54 13.58 10.67
C ARG A 127 0.10 15.03 10.67
N GLN A 128 -1.16 15.25 10.32
CA GLN A 128 -1.73 16.57 10.14
C GLN A 128 -2.15 17.24 11.45
N ARG A 129 -2.27 16.52 12.56
CA ARG A 129 -2.73 17.05 13.88
C ARG A 129 -1.96 18.28 14.38
N LYS A 130 -0.71 18.47 13.96
CA LYS A 130 0.11 19.64 14.33
C LYS A 130 -0.13 20.86 13.43
N THR A 131 -0.85 20.69 12.33
CA THR A 131 -1.14 21.74 11.35
C THR A 131 -2.62 22.12 11.38
N LYS A 132 -2.89 23.42 11.49
CA LYS A 132 -4.23 23.98 11.26
C LYS A 132 -4.56 23.90 9.78
N LEU A 133 -5.19 22.82 9.34
CA LEU A 133 -5.83 22.75 8.02
C LEU A 133 -7.10 23.61 8.05
N GLY A 134 -7.40 24.27 6.93
CA GLY A 134 -8.52 25.19 6.81
C GLY A 134 -9.89 24.51 6.92
N THR A 135 -10.95 25.29 6.82
CA THR A 135 -12.32 24.77 6.83
C THR A 135 -12.60 23.88 5.62
N LYS A 136 -13.26 22.75 5.90
CA LYS A 136 -13.45 21.64 4.98
C LYS A 136 -14.55 21.87 3.94
N ILE A 137 -14.23 21.97 2.64
CA ILE A 137 -15.24 22.09 1.55
C ILE A 137 -15.45 20.73 0.87
N LYS A 138 -16.45 19.97 1.34
CA LYS A 138 -16.82 18.65 0.78
C LYS A 138 -17.39 18.78 -0.65
N TRP A 139 -16.96 17.91 -1.57
CA TRP A 139 -17.47 17.85 -2.95
C TRP A 139 -17.59 16.39 -3.42
N ALA A 140 -18.13 16.15 -4.62
CA ALA A 140 -18.42 14.78 -5.02
C ALA A 140 -18.14 14.45 -6.49
N LEU A 141 -17.90 13.15 -6.72
CA LEU A 141 -17.62 12.56 -8.03
C LEU A 141 -18.81 11.75 -8.55
N TYR A 142 -19.09 11.91 -9.85
CA TYR A 142 -20.33 11.40 -10.46
C TYR A 142 -20.23 9.98 -11.05
N LYS A 143 -19.07 9.58 -11.59
CA LYS A 143 -18.89 8.29 -12.31
C LYS A 143 -17.60 7.59 -11.91
N ASN A 144 -17.65 6.25 -11.89
CA ASN A 144 -16.50 5.40 -11.56
C ASN A 144 -15.32 5.59 -12.53
N SER A 145 -15.56 5.56 -13.84
CA SER A 145 -14.48 5.72 -14.84
C SER A 145 -13.70 7.04 -14.73
N HIS A 146 -14.37 8.13 -14.36
CA HIS A 146 -13.70 9.42 -14.15
C HIS A 146 -12.86 9.41 -12.88
N PHE A 147 -13.28 8.64 -11.87
CA PHE A 147 -12.55 8.52 -10.63
C PHE A 147 -11.32 7.63 -10.76
N GLU A 148 -11.43 6.50 -11.46
CA GLU A 148 -10.28 5.63 -11.70
C GLU A 148 -9.16 6.38 -12.43
N VAL A 149 -9.50 7.15 -13.47
CA VAL A 149 -8.54 7.99 -14.20
C VAL A 149 -7.97 9.09 -13.29
N LEU A 150 -8.81 9.72 -12.46
CA LEU A 150 -8.35 10.71 -11.49
C LEU A 150 -7.34 10.12 -10.52
N ILE A 151 -7.65 8.97 -9.90
CA ILE A 151 -6.77 8.31 -8.95
C ILE A 151 -5.47 7.90 -9.64
N GLU A 152 -5.53 7.33 -10.84
CA GLU A 152 -4.32 6.91 -11.54
C GLU A 152 -3.40 8.09 -11.85
N ASP A 153 -3.97 9.20 -12.32
CA ASP A 153 -3.21 10.42 -12.61
C ASP A 153 -2.62 11.04 -11.33
N VAL A 154 -3.40 11.12 -10.25
CA VAL A 154 -2.95 11.66 -8.97
C VAL A 154 -1.89 10.76 -8.35
N ALA A 155 -2.08 9.44 -8.33
CA ALA A 155 -1.11 8.47 -7.84
C ALA A 155 0.21 8.58 -8.60
N ARG A 156 0.16 8.68 -9.93
CA ARG A 156 1.37 8.87 -10.76
C ARG A 156 2.08 10.19 -10.49
N LEU A 157 1.33 11.27 -10.22
CA LEU A 157 1.92 12.57 -9.86
C LEU A 157 2.55 12.53 -8.47
N VAL A 158 1.89 11.91 -7.49
CA VAL A 158 2.42 11.71 -6.14
C VAL A 158 3.69 10.86 -6.17
N ASP A 159 3.69 9.76 -6.91
CA ASP A 159 4.86 8.89 -7.06
C ASP A 159 6.07 9.66 -7.59
N LYS A 160 5.87 10.45 -8.65
CA LYS A 160 6.89 11.36 -9.19
C LYS A 160 7.40 12.37 -8.16
N ILE A 161 6.51 12.97 -7.36
CA ILE A 161 6.90 13.90 -6.30
C ILE A 161 7.78 13.20 -5.26
N THR A 162 7.44 11.96 -4.89
CA THR A 162 8.19 11.19 -3.89
C THR A 162 9.57 10.75 -4.39
N GLU A 163 9.70 10.48 -5.69
CA GLU A 163 10.97 10.13 -6.35
C GLU A 163 11.84 11.36 -6.68
N LEU A 164 11.28 12.57 -6.63
CA LEU A 164 11.98 13.81 -7.01
C LEU A 164 13.13 14.17 -6.07
N PHE A 165 13.09 13.68 -4.83
CA PHE A 165 14.00 14.04 -3.76
C PHE A 165 14.65 12.78 -3.17
N PRO A 166 15.66 12.19 -3.84
CA PRO A 166 16.26 10.92 -3.45
C PRO A 166 16.90 10.97 -2.05
N TYR A 167 17.37 12.13 -1.63
CA TYR A 167 17.92 12.34 -0.28
C TYR A 167 16.86 12.25 0.85
N LEU A 168 15.56 12.26 0.52
CA LEU A 168 14.50 11.99 1.49
C LEU A 168 14.13 10.50 1.56
N GLU A 169 14.71 9.64 0.72
CA GLU A 169 14.30 8.24 0.59
C GLU A 169 14.43 7.48 1.91
N THR A 170 15.55 7.60 2.63
CA THR A 170 15.72 6.94 3.94
C THR A 170 14.65 7.35 4.94
N LYS A 171 14.34 8.64 5.02
CA LYS A 171 13.32 9.17 5.93
C LYS A 171 11.92 8.70 5.53
N GLN A 172 11.65 8.59 4.22
CA GLN A 172 10.41 8.02 3.71
C GLN A 172 10.33 6.51 3.97
N GLN A 173 11.43 5.76 3.86
CA GLN A 173 11.48 4.33 4.18
C GLN A 173 11.17 4.06 5.66
N ASP A 174 11.74 4.85 6.57
CA ASP A 174 11.48 4.72 8.00
C ASP A 174 10.00 4.99 8.32
N LEU A 175 9.43 6.05 7.75
CA LEU A 175 8.00 6.34 7.87
C LEU A 175 7.14 5.24 7.26
N ALA A 176 7.55 4.63 6.14
CA ALA A 176 6.83 3.52 5.51
C ALA A 176 6.81 2.26 6.39
N LYS A 177 7.90 1.99 7.12
CA LYS A 177 7.97 0.91 8.11
C LYS A 177 7.07 1.16 9.31
N GLU A 178 6.93 2.42 9.75
CA GLU A 178 5.98 2.80 10.80
C GLU A 178 4.53 2.63 10.33
N GLU A 179 4.21 3.11 9.12
CA GLU A 179 2.89 2.92 8.49
C GLU A 179 2.50 1.45 8.41
N ALA A 180 3.39 0.59 7.92
CA ALA A 180 3.13 -0.84 7.76
C ALA A 180 2.78 -1.53 9.09
N LYS A 181 3.34 -1.05 10.22
CA LYS A 181 3.03 -1.57 11.56
C LYS A 181 1.69 -1.08 12.10
N GLU A 182 1.20 0.07 11.64
CA GLU A 182 -0.08 0.64 12.07
C GLU A 182 -1.29 0.11 11.28
N VAL A 183 -1.06 -0.48 10.10
CA VAL A 183 -2.12 -1.13 9.32
C VAL A 183 -2.52 -2.47 9.97
N GLU A 184 -3.81 -2.71 10.11
CA GLU A 184 -4.32 -3.97 10.67
C GLU A 184 -3.89 -5.16 9.80
N VAL A 185 -3.44 -6.26 10.44
CA VAL A 185 -2.92 -7.45 9.76
C VAL A 185 -3.95 -8.08 8.81
N GLU A 186 -5.24 -8.02 9.13
CA GLU A 186 -6.34 -8.50 8.26
C GLU A 186 -6.46 -7.69 6.95
N SER A 187 -5.99 -6.45 6.95
CA SER A 187 -6.11 -5.50 5.84
C SER A 187 -4.90 -5.53 4.90
N ILE A 188 -3.77 -6.10 5.34
CA ILE A 188 -2.53 -6.20 4.58
C ILE A 188 -2.68 -6.84 3.19
N PRO A 189 -3.45 -7.93 2.99
CA PRO A 189 -3.63 -8.52 1.66
C PRO A 189 -4.27 -7.54 0.67
N ILE A 190 -5.32 -6.83 1.11
CA ILE A 190 -6.03 -5.85 0.30
C ILE A 190 -5.13 -4.65 -0.03
N LEU A 191 -4.37 -4.17 0.96
CA LEU A 191 -3.40 -3.09 0.74
C LEU A 191 -2.34 -3.50 -0.28
N THR A 192 -1.83 -4.74 -0.20
CA THR A 192 -0.84 -5.26 -1.14
C THR A 192 -1.38 -5.30 -2.57
N GLU A 193 -2.63 -5.74 -2.75
CA GLU A 193 -3.31 -5.74 -4.05
C GLU A 193 -3.50 -4.32 -4.61
N ILE A 194 -3.89 -3.37 -3.77
CA ILE A 194 -4.05 -1.95 -4.14
C ILE A 194 -2.73 -1.37 -4.63
N LEU A 195 -1.64 -1.58 -3.89
CA LEU A 195 -0.31 -1.08 -4.24
C LEU A 195 0.19 -1.70 -5.54
N ALA A 196 -0.02 -3.01 -5.72
CA ALA A 196 0.32 -3.71 -6.96
C ALA A 196 -0.47 -3.18 -8.17
N THR A 197 -1.76 -2.88 -7.98
CA THR A 197 -2.64 -2.35 -9.03
C THR A 197 -2.23 -0.93 -9.44
N GLN A 198 -1.96 -0.06 -8.47
CA GLN A 198 -1.53 1.32 -8.74
C GLN A 198 -0.11 1.41 -9.28
N LYS A 199 0.75 0.43 -8.97
CA LYS A 199 2.19 0.41 -9.29
C LYS A 199 2.92 1.65 -8.74
N THR A 200 2.45 2.16 -7.61
CA THR A 200 3.00 3.31 -6.88
C THR A 200 3.37 2.89 -5.46
N ASP A 201 4.09 3.76 -4.76
CA ASP A 201 4.49 3.56 -3.36
C ASP A 201 5.27 2.25 -3.12
N LYS A 202 6.40 2.14 -3.83
CA LYS A 202 7.33 1.02 -3.69
C LYS A 202 7.85 0.87 -2.26
N LEU A 203 8.00 1.98 -1.54
CA LEU A 203 8.55 2.00 -0.18
C LEU A 203 7.61 1.29 0.81
N LEU A 204 6.30 1.57 0.75
CA LEU A 204 5.32 0.88 1.59
C LEU A 204 5.20 -0.60 1.20
N ALA A 205 5.18 -0.89 -0.10
CA ALA A 205 5.11 -2.27 -0.58
C ALA A 205 6.30 -3.10 -0.06
N MET A 206 7.51 -2.53 -0.08
CA MET A 206 8.71 -3.14 0.50
C MET A 206 8.59 -3.29 2.02
N ALA A 207 8.16 -2.25 2.74
CA ALA A 207 7.99 -2.29 4.18
C ALA A 207 6.98 -3.36 4.64
N ILE A 208 5.86 -3.50 3.95
CA ILE A 208 4.87 -4.56 4.19
C ILE A 208 5.50 -5.92 3.92
N LYS A 209 6.18 -6.09 2.79
CA LYS A 209 6.84 -7.35 2.44
C LYS A 209 7.88 -7.76 3.48
N GLU A 210 8.68 -6.83 3.96
CA GLU A 210 9.66 -7.05 5.02
C GLU A 210 9.00 -7.40 6.35
N GLY A 211 7.93 -6.68 6.72
CA GLY A 211 7.15 -6.95 7.93
C GLY A 211 6.53 -8.34 7.93
N VAL A 212 5.86 -8.70 6.82
CA VAL A 212 5.28 -10.04 6.63
C VAL A 212 6.37 -11.12 6.69
N ARG A 213 7.53 -10.90 6.05
CA ARG A 213 8.67 -11.83 6.13
C ARG A 213 9.21 -11.99 7.55
N ALA A 214 9.24 -10.93 8.35
CA ALA A 214 9.69 -10.97 9.74
C ALA A 214 8.70 -11.72 10.66
N GLU A 215 7.40 -11.62 10.39
CA GLU A 215 6.36 -12.35 11.13
C GLU A 215 6.32 -13.86 10.77
N GLY A 216 6.79 -14.23 9.58
CA GLY A 216 6.82 -15.62 9.11
C GLY A 216 5.47 -16.09 8.56
N HIS A 217 5.29 -17.40 8.40
CA HIS A 217 4.03 -17.95 7.88
C HIS A 217 2.87 -17.73 8.85
N VAL A 218 1.74 -17.28 8.34
CA VAL A 218 0.50 -17.13 9.09
C VAL A 218 -0.51 -18.18 8.65
N PHE A 219 -1.03 -18.95 9.59
CA PHE A 219 -2.06 -19.96 9.36
C PHE A 219 -3.32 -19.61 10.16
N ARG A 220 -4.46 -19.45 9.50
CA ARG A 220 -5.76 -19.14 10.12
C ARG A 220 -6.84 -20.10 9.67
N ASP A 221 -7.77 -20.41 10.56
CA ASP A 221 -8.91 -21.30 10.30
C ASP A 221 -8.49 -22.64 9.68
N VAL A 222 -7.48 -23.28 10.27
CA VAL A 222 -6.96 -24.58 9.82
C VAL A 222 -7.68 -25.70 10.55
N GLU A 223 -8.40 -26.53 9.79
CA GLU A 223 -9.09 -27.73 10.27
C GLU A 223 -8.34 -28.98 9.78
N ILE A 224 -7.82 -29.79 10.72
CA ILE A 224 -7.02 -30.98 10.42
C ILE A 224 -7.76 -32.21 10.93
N ASN A 225 -8.27 -33.02 10.00
CA ASN A 225 -8.98 -34.27 10.25
C ASN A 225 -8.23 -35.44 9.59
N MET A 226 -7.01 -35.71 10.06
CA MET A 226 -6.15 -36.77 9.52
C MET A 226 -6.47 -38.15 10.11
N ASN A 227 -6.30 -39.19 9.30
CA ASN A 227 -6.27 -40.59 9.75
C ASN A 227 -4.94 -40.89 10.45
N LYS A 228 -4.79 -42.05 11.10
CA LYS A 228 -3.57 -42.46 11.83
C LYS A 228 -2.27 -42.32 11.03
N ASP A 229 -2.33 -42.49 9.71
CA ASP A 229 -1.17 -42.43 8.82
C ASP A 229 -1.02 -41.08 8.10
N GLY A 230 -1.93 -40.13 8.34
CA GLY A 230 -1.91 -38.81 7.71
C GLY A 230 -0.91 -37.87 8.38
N LEU A 231 -0.24 -37.03 7.58
CA LEU A 231 0.71 -36.04 8.07
C LEU A 231 0.45 -34.69 7.41
N PHE A 232 0.21 -33.66 8.21
CA PHE A 232 0.16 -32.28 7.74
C PHE A 232 1.38 -31.51 8.27
N ARG A 233 2.15 -30.91 7.36
CA ARG A 233 3.35 -30.13 7.68
C ARG A 233 3.09 -28.65 7.42
N MET A 234 3.28 -27.83 8.44
CA MET A 234 3.14 -26.36 8.39
C MET A 234 4.51 -25.70 8.54
N GLY A 235 4.81 -24.74 7.66
CA GLY A 235 6.08 -24.01 7.66
C GLY A 235 7.07 -24.53 6.62
N ASN A 236 8.27 -23.97 6.57
CA ASN A 236 9.25 -24.30 5.52
C ASN A 236 9.99 -25.61 5.77
N THR A 237 10.24 -26.35 4.70
CA THR A 237 11.13 -27.51 4.71
C THR A 237 12.44 -27.15 3.99
N TYR A 238 13.56 -27.41 4.65
CA TYR A 238 14.91 -27.18 4.10
C TYR A 238 15.65 -28.51 4.02
N GLN A 239 16.15 -28.85 2.83
CA GLN A 239 16.96 -30.05 2.58
C GLN A 239 18.23 -29.66 1.83
N ASN A 240 19.38 -29.92 2.46
CA ASN A 240 20.71 -29.66 1.92
C ASN A 240 20.96 -28.19 1.50
N VAL A 241 20.24 -27.23 2.09
CA VAL A 241 20.42 -25.81 1.85
C VAL A 241 20.82 -25.08 3.13
N GLY A 242 21.73 -24.11 3.02
CA GLY A 242 22.11 -23.20 4.10
C GLY A 242 21.82 -21.75 3.71
N GLY A 243 21.19 -20.98 4.61
CA GLY A 243 20.93 -19.55 4.40
C GLY A 243 19.80 -19.20 3.42
N SER A 244 18.99 -20.18 2.99
CA SER A 244 17.79 -19.90 2.18
C SER A 244 16.76 -19.17 3.02
N ALA A 245 16.31 -18.01 2.53
CA ALA A 245 15.19 -17.30 3.12
C ALA A 245 13.97 -17.41 2.20
N SER A 246 12.81 -17.64 2.79
CA SER A 246 11.55 -17.65 2.07
C SER A 246 10.82 -16.33 2.22
N GLU A 247 9.87 -16.09 1.32
CA GLU A 247 8.80 -15.15 1.61
C GLU A 247 7.87 -15.76 2.66
N ALA A 248 7.19 -14.92 3.43
CA ALA A 248 6.14 -15.38 4.32
C ALA A 248 4.86 -15.59 3.51
N MET A 249 4.13 -16.64 3.85
CA MET A 249 2.86 -16.99 3.21
C MET A 249 1.74 -16.95 4.24
N ARG A 250 0.56 -16.55 3.79
CA ARG A 250 -0.66 -16.60 4.59
C ARG A 250 -1.58 -17.68 4.04
N PHE A 251 -2.00 -18.58 4.91
CA PHE A 251 -2.95 -19.63 4.61
C PHE A 251 -4.22 -19.41 5.43
N GLU A 252 -5.37 -19.43 4.75
CA GLU A 252 -6.68 -19.25 5.40
C GLU A 252 -7.62 -20.38 5.00
N LYS A 253 -8.47 -20.81 5.92
CA LYS A 253 -9.56 -21.79 5.69
C LYS A 253 -9.06 -23.13 5.12
N ILE A 254 -7.88 -23.57 5.53
CA ILE A 254 -7.35 -24.87 5.10
C ILE A 254 -8.16 -25.97 5.79
N LYS A 255 -8.69 -26.90 4.99
CA LYS A 255 -9.28 -28.16 5.49
C LYS A 255 -8.48 -29.34 4.95
N VAL A 256 -7.88 -30.11 5.84
CA VAL A 256 -6.98 -31.21 5.49
C VAL A 256 -7.51 -32.49 6.11
N GLY A 257 -7.67 -33.55 5.32
CA GLY A 257 -8.14 -34.84 5.83
C GLY A 257 -7.59 -36.06 5.07
N GLY A 258 -7.81 -37.25 5.63
CA GLY A 258 -7.35 -38.52 5.05
C GLY A 258 -6.00 -39.01 5.58
N SER A 259 -5.36 -39.94 4.87
CA SER A 259 -4.10 -40.60 5.27
C SER A 259 -2.87 -40.16 4.47
N GLY A 260 -2.98 -39.08 3.69
CA GLY A 260 -1.88 -38.56 2.86
C GLY A 260 -0.93 -37.62 3.61
N VAL A 261 0.18 -37.27 2.95
CA VAL A 261 1.09 -36.21 3.41
C VAL A 261 0.74 -34.92 2.69
N GLN A 262 0.40 -33.87 3.44
CA GLN A 262 0.14 -32.54 2.92
C GLN A 262 1.12 -31.53 3.51
N HIS A 263 1.52 -30.54 2.72
CA HIS A 263 2.48 -29.52 3.13
C HIS A 263 2.00 -28.12 2.76
N ALA A 264 2.05 -27.21 3.73
CA ALA A 264 1.75 -25.80 3.54
C ALA A 264 2.97 -24.98 4.00
N GLY A 265 3.80 -24.60 3.03
CA GLY A 265 5.11 -24.00 3.25
C GLY A 265 5.98 -24.08 1.99
N HIS A 266 7.12 -23.39 1.99
CA HIS A 266 8.10 -23.56 0.92
C HIS A 266 8.96 -24.79 1.16
N ILE A 267 9.33 -25.47 0.07
CA ILE A 267 10.27 -26.59 0.08
C ILE A 267 11.53 -26.15 -0.66
N PHE A 268 12.66 -26.14 0.06
CA PHE A 268 13.97 -25.83 -0.51
C PHE A 268 14.82 -27.09 -0.56
N ILE A 269 15.19 -27.54 -1.76
CA ILE A 269 16.02 -28.73 -1.97
C ILE A 269 17.19 -28.34 -2.86
N GLN A 270 18.43 -28.49 -2.37
CA GLN A 270 19.61 -28.45 -3.22
C GLN A 270 19.89 -29.85 -3.76
N GLY A 271 19.70 -30.04 -5.06
CA GLY A 271 20.00 -31.30 -5.73
C GLY A 271 21.50 -31.59 -5.72
N THR A 272 21.87 -32.79 -5.28
CA THR A 272 23.16 -33.39 -5.65
C THR A 272 22.88 -34.42 -6.73
N ALA A 273 23.72 -34.57 -7.75
CA ALA A 273 23.42 -35.29 -9.01
C ALA A 273 22.78 -36.71 -8.91
N LYS A 274 22.72 -37.33 -7.73
CA LYS A 274 21.95 -38.56 -7.46
C LYS A 274 20.45 -38.35 -7.18
N THR A 275 19.96 -37.11 -7.04
CA THR A 275 18.56 -36.80 -6.69
C THR A 275 17.61 -36.72 -7.87
N HIS A 276 18.07 -36.72 -9.13
CA HIS A 276 17.16 -36.59 -10.28
C HIS A 276 16.23 -37.80 -10.48
N GLU A 277 16.64 -39.03 -10.15
CA GLU A 277 15.76 -40.21 -10.17
C GLU A 277 14.78 -40.22 -8.97
N ALA A 278 15.26 -39.87 -7.77
CA ALA A 278 14.41 -39.81 -6.57
C ALA A 278 13.39 -38.65 -6.63
N GLN A 279 13.73 -37.54 -7.29
CA GLN A 279 12.86 -36.39 -7.47
C GLN A 279 11.78 -36.66 -8.51
N ARG A 280 12.07 -37.48 -9.53
CA ARG A 280 11.06 -37.97 -10.50
C ARG A 280 10.05 -38.91 -9.84
N GLU A 281 10.48 -39.79 -8.93
CA GLU A 281 9.57 -40.62 -8.11
C GLU A 281 8.71 -39.81 -7.13
N LEU A 282 9.23 -38.70 -6.60
CA LEU A 282 8.50 -37.80 -5.69
C LEU A 282 7.49 -36.92 -6.44
N GLU A 283 7.86 -36.41 -7.61
CA GLU A 283 6.97 -35.66 -8.51
C GLU A 283 5.86 -36.56 -9.08
N GLU A 284 6.16 -37.81 -9.47
CA GLU A 284 5.16 -38.79 -9.91
C GLU A 284 4.20 -39.20 -8.77
N ARG A 285 4.67 -39.27 -7.52
CA ARG A 285 3.81 -39.52 -6.34
C ARG A 285 2.97 -38.33 -5.93
N LEU A 286 3.45 -37.10 -6.11
CA LEU A 286 2.69 -35.86 -5.86
C LEU A 286 1.65 -35.61 -6.97
N PHE A 287 1.91 -36.02 -8.20
CA PHE A 287 0.95 -35.87 -9.32
C PHE A 287 -0.22 -36.88 -9.25
N MET A 288 -0.03 -38.03 -8.57
CA MET A 288 -1.06 -39.09 -8.46
C MET A 288 -2.11 -38.86 -7.35
N TYR A 289 -1.95 -37.82 -6.52
CA TYR A 289 -2.93 -37.46 -5.48
C TYR A 289 -3.41 -36.00 -5.61
N GLY A 290 -4.20 -35.76 -6.65
CA GLY A 290 -5.31 -34.81 -6.61
C GLY A 290 -4.99 -33.32 -6.85
N PHE A 291 -4.90 -32.93 -8.12
CA PHE A 291 -5.50 -31.66 -8.54
C PHE A 291 -7.03 -31.86 -8.50
N GLY A 292 -7.65 -31.47 -7.39
CA GLY A 292 -9.07 -31.10 -7.41
C GLY A 292 -9.14 -29.70 -8.00
N GLU A 293 -9.91 -29.55 -9.08
CA GLU A 293 -10.25 -28.27 -9.69
C GLU A 293 -10.69 -27.27 -8.61
N TYR A 294 -9.97 -26.16 -8.49
CA TYR A 294 -10.46 -24.99 -7.80
C TYR A 294 -11.18 -24.14 -8.84
N ASP A 295 -12.52 -24.17 -8.81
CA ASP A 295 -13.31 -23.11 -9.44
C ASP A 295 -12.99 -21.78 -8.74
N ILE A 296 -12.68 -20.78 -9.57
CA ILE A 296 -12.36 -19.39 -9.24
C ILE A 296 -13.63 -18.65 -8.81
#